data_AF-A0A959HJC2-F1
#
_entry.id   AF-A0A959HJC2-F1
#
_cell.length_a   1.000
_cell.length_b   1.000
_cell.length_c   1.000
_cell.angle_alpha   90.00
_cell.angle_beta   90.00
_cell.angle_gamma   90.00
#
_symmetry.space_group_name_H-M   'P 1'
#
loop_
_entity.id
_entity.type
_entity.pdbx_description
1 polymer ?
#
loop_
_entity_poly.entity_id
_entity_poly.type
_entity_poly.pdbx_seq_one_letter_code
_entity_poly.pdbx_strand_id
1 'polypeptide(L)' 'MAEALEVSLDYLVGQTSLEVDQQALSRLEEISTLPEEEKAVLYKVVDSLLRDFKTRKAYAS' A
#
# COMPACT_ATOMS: atom_id res chain seq x y z
N MET A 1 -14.92 10.78 -5.25
CA MET A 1 -13.80 10.98 -4.32
C MET A 1 -12.82 9.85 -4.55
N ALA A 2 -11.86 10.06 -5.46
CA ALA A 2 -10.61 9.32 -5.64
C ALA A 2 -10.13 9.49 -7.10
N GLU A 3 -9.75 10.71 -7.48
CA GLU A 3 -8.66 10.90 -8.46
C GLU A 3 -7.35 10.43 -7.79
N ALA A 4 -7.28 9.16 -7.39
CA ALA A 4 -6.28 8.75 -6.40
C ALA A 4 -4.89 8.55 -6.99
N LEU A 5 -4.74 8.46 -8.32
CA LEU A 5 -3.44 8.34 -8.97
C LEU A 5 -3.52 8.90 -10.41
N GLU A 6 -3.69 10.22 -10.58
CA GLU A 6 -3.35 10.88 -11.87
C GLU A 6 -1.82 10.88 -12.13
N VAL A 7 -1.03 10.33 -11.21
CA VAL A 7 0.41 10.13 -11.33
C VAL A 7 0.76 8.64 -11.15
N SER A 8 1.62 8.11 -12.02
CA SER A 8 2.10 6.73 -11.92
C SER A 8 3.04 6.54 -10.73
N LEU A 9 3.16 5.30 -10.24
CA LEU A 9 4.15 4.98 -9.20
C LEU A 9 5.58 5.32 -9.65
N ASP A 10 5.90 5.11 -10.94
CA ASP A 10 7.18 5.51 -11.53
C ASP A 10 7.50 7.00 -11.31
N TYR A 11 6.48 7.86 -11.42
CA TYR A 11 6.64 9.30 -11.17
C TYR A 11 6.94 9.59 -9.70
N LEU A 12 6.31 8.86 -8.77
CA LEU A 12 6.54 9.00 -7.34
C LEU A 12 7.93 8.51 -6.94
N VAL A 13 8.41 7.40 -7.50
CA VAL A 13 9.75 6.85 -7.25
C VAL A 13 10.84 7.83 -7.72
N GLY A 14 10.68 8.45 -8.89
CA GLY A 14 11.63 9.42 -9.42
C GLY A 14 11.78 10.70 -8.57
N GLN A 15 10.85 10.98 -7.65
CA GLN A 15 10.80 12.21 -6.85
C GLN A 15 11.14 12.01 -5.37
N THR A 16 11.38 10.77 -4.91
CA THR A 16 11.73 10.52 -3.51
C THR A 16 13.12 9.90 -3.38
N SER A 17 13.88 10.32 -2.36
CA SER A 17 15.15 9.68 -1.96
C SER A 17 14.92 8.43 -1.09
N LEU A 18 13.70 7.90 -1.04
CA LEU A 18 13.38 6.72 -0.24
C LEU A 18 14.06 5.51 -0.89
N GLU A 19 14.66 4.62 -0.09
CA GLU A 19 14.93 3.26 -0.58
C GLU A 19 13.58 2.59 -0.83
N VAL A 20 13.17 2.67 -2.09
CA VAL A 20 11.90 2.12 -2.54
C VAL A 20 12.04 0.60 -2.58
N ASP A 21 11.26 -0.08 -1.74
CA ASP A 21 11.08 -1.53 -1.85
C ASP A 21 10.31 -1.83 -3.15
N GLN A 22 11.06 -2.13 -4.21
CA GLN A 22 10.50 -2.44 -5.53
C GLN A 22 9.54 -3.63 -5.50
N GLN A 23 9.72 -4.58 -4.58
CA GLN A 23 8.80 -5.71 -4.45
C GLN A 23 7.46 -5.28 -3.86
N ALA A 24 7.48 -4.38 -2.87
CA ALA A 24 6.26 -3.82 -2.31
C ALA A 24 5.49 -3.02 -3.36
N LEU A 25 6.18 -2.27 -4.22
CA LEU A 25 5.55 -1.52 -5.30
C LEU A 25 4.91 -2.42 -6.35
N SER A 26 5.63 -3.43 -6.85
CA SER A 26 5.10 -4.41 -7.82
C SER A 26 3.81 -5.06 -7.31
N ARG A 27 3.77 -5.42 -6.03
CA ARG A 27 2.58 -5.99 -5.40
C ARG A 27 1.42 -5.00 -5.36
N LEU A 28 1.67 -3.72 -5.07
CA LEU A 28 0.63 -2.70 -5.09
C LEU A 28 0.09 -2.45 -6.50
N GLU A 29 0.96 -2.45 -7.51
CA GLU A 29 0.56 -2.36 -8.92
C GLU A 29 -0.32 -3.55 -9.32
N GLU A 30 0.10 -4.78 -9.00
CA GLU A 30 -0.70 -5.98 -9.23
C GLU A 30 -2.08 -5.88 -8.56
N ILE A 31 -2.13 -5.49 -7.28
CA ILE A 31 -3.39 -5.27 -6.54
C ILE A 31 -4.27 -4.23 -7.23
N SER A 32 -3.68 -3.17 -7.80
CA SER A 32 -4.41 -2.10 -8.49
C SER A 32 -5.14 -2.60 -9.75
N THR A 33 -4.64 -3.67 -10.39
CA THR A 33 -5.25 -4.26 -11.59
C THR A 33 -6.38 -5.24 -11.29
N LEU A 34 -6.54 -5.65 -10.03
CA LEU A 34 -7.57 -6.60 -9.62
C LEU A 34 -8.99 -6.00 -9.71
N PRO A 35 -10.02 -6.85 -9.88
CA PRO A 35 -11.39 -6.41 -9.73
C PRO A 35 -11.65 -5.88 -8.32
N GLU A 36 -12.69 -5.04 -8.20
CA GLU A 36 -12.93 -4.23 -7.01
C GLU A 36 -13.15 -5.06 -5.74
N GLU A 37 -13.81 -6.21 -5.87
CA GLU A 37 -14.10 -7.11 -4.76
C GLU A 37 -12.82 -7.71 -4.15
N GLU A 38 -11.95 -8.27 -4.98
CA GLU A 38 -10.68 -8.87 -4.56
C GLU A 38 -9.72 -7.82 -3.99
N LYS A 39 -9.68 -6.65 -4.62
CA LYS A 39 -8.90 -5.50 -4.16
C LYS A 39 -9.33 -5.05 -2.76
N ALA A 40 -10.63 -4.95 -2.52
CA ALA A 40 -11.18 -4.55 -1.22
C ALA A 40 -10.80 -5.56 -0.11
N VAL A 41 -10.80 -6.86 -0.41
CA VAL A 41 -10.36 -7.90 0.53
C VAL A 41 -8.90 -7.71 0.90
N LEU A 42 -8.02 -7.51 -0.09
CA LEU A 42 -6.59 -7.35 0.15
C LEU A 42 -6.27 -6.09 0.97
N TYR A 43 -6.92 -4.97 0.67
CA TYR A 43 -6.77 -3.76 1.47
C TYR A 43 -7.19 -3.97 2.92
N LYS A 44 -8.31 -4.65 3.17
CA LYS A 44 -8.74 -4.96 4.53
C LYS A 44 -7.73 -5.80 5.30
N VAL A 45 -7.10 -6.78 4.64
CA VAL A 45 -6.05 -7.61 5.26
C VAL A 45 -4.82 -6.78 5.58
N VAL A 46 -4.33 -5.97 4.64
CA VAL A 46 -3.18 -5.07 4.84
C VAL A 46 -3.44 -4.12 6.01
N ASP A 47 -4.61 -3.46 6.02
CA ASP A 47 -4.99 -2.54 7.08
C ASP A 47 -5.06 -3.22 8.45
N SER A 48 -5.57 -4.45 8.50
CA SER A 48 -5.66 -5.22 9.73
C SER A 48 -4.28 -5.55 10.30
N LEU A 49 -3.34 -5.98 9.46
CA LEU A 49 -1.97 -6.29 9.85
C LEU A 49 -1.21 -5.03 10.32
N LEU A 50 -1.35 -3.92 9.60
CA LEU A 50 -0.73 -2.64 9.97
C LEU A 50 -1.29 -2.11 11.30
N ARG A 51 -2.61 -2.20 11.49
CA ARG A 51 -3.26 -1.82 12.74
C ARG A 51 -2.76 -2.67 13.90
N ASP A 52 -2.73 -3.98 13.73
CA ASP A 52 -2.26 -4.91 14.76
C ASP A 52 -0.80 -4.63 15.14
N PHE A 53 0.07 -4.43 14.16
CA PHE A 53 1.47 -4.05 14.41
C PHE A 53 1.60 -2.74 15.21
N LYS A 54 0.90 -1.68 14.79
CA LYS A 54 0.89 -0.38 15.50
C LYS A 54 0.36 -0.52 16.92
N THR A 55 -0.70 -1.30 17.09
CA THR A 55 -1.34 -1.57 18.37
C THR A 55 -0.37 -2.29 19.31
N ARG A 56 0.26 -3.38 18.85
CA ARG A 56 1.28 -4.09 19.63
C ARG A 56 2.44 -3.19 20.04
N LYS A 57 2.94 -2.34 19.13
CA LYS A 57 4.01 -1.39 19.42
C LYS A 57 3.62 -0.40 20.52
N ALA A 58 2.39 0.10 20.50
CA ALA A 58 1.88 1.04 21.50
C ALA A 58 1.71 0.40 22.90
N TYR A 59 1.32 -0.88 22.97
CA TYR A 59 1.16 -1.61 24.24
C TYR A 59 2.45 -2.28 24.75
N ALA A 60 3.50 -2.35 23.92
CA ALA A 60 4.83 -2.80 24.32
C ALA A 60 5.67 -1.67 24.97
N SER A 61 5.06 -0.50 25.18
CA SER A 61 5.66 0.70 25.79
C SER A 61 5.07 0.96 27.17
#